data_AF-A0A377TLQ6-F1
#
_entry.id   AF-A0A377TLQ6-F1
#
_cell.length_a   1.000
_cell.length_b   1.000
_cell.length_c   1.000
_cell.angle_alpha   90.00
_cell.angle_beta   90.00
_cell.angle_gamma   90.00
#
_symmetry.space_group_name_H-M   'P 1'
#
loop_
_entity.id
_entity.type
_entity.pdbx_description
1 polymer ?
#
loop_
_entity_poly.entity_id
_entity_poly.type
_entity_poly.pdbx_seq_one_letter_code
_entity_poly.pdbx_strand_id
1 'polypeptide(L)'
;MTIDDGMQAGASLDSRVDGIVVAINAAPESRTLQDFAGTSLQLSAIQQAAGDRSLASGVQVAADGSVTLPAWSVVVLELPQGESQGAGLPVSSK
;
A
#
# COMPACT_ATOMS: atom_id res chain seq x y z
N MET A 1 3.20 7.19 3.69
CA MET A 1 3.17 6.77 5.11
C MET A 1 2.99 5.28 5.15
N THR A 2 3.75 4.58 6.00
CA THR A 2 3.60 3.14 6.22
C THR A 2 3.11 2.89 7.65
N ILE A 3 2.31 1.84 7.81
CA ILE A 3 1.83 1.35 9.10
C ILE A 3 2.18 -0.14 9.12
N ASP A 4 2.99 -0.54 10.10
CA ASP A 4 3.50 -1.90 10.23
C ASP A 4 2.56 -2.74 11.10
N ASP A 5 2.16 -3.91 10.61
CA ASP A 5 1.53 -4.97 11.40
C ASP A 5 2.33 -6.28 11.33
N GLY A 6 3.59 -6.20 10.90
CA GLY A 6 4.51 -7.32 10.80
C GLY A 6 5.14 -7.70 12.14
N MET A 7 5.89 -8.81 12.15
CA MET A 7 6.50 -9.38 13.36
C MET A 7 7.36 -8.39 14.18
N GLN A 8 7.93 -7.35 13.55
CA GLN A 8 8.74 -6.35 14.26
C GLN A 8 7.91 -5.28 14.99
N ALA A 9 6.63 -5.12 14.62
CA ALA A 9 5.69 -4.24 15.33
C ALA A 9 5.14 -4.86 16.63
N GLY A 10 5.29 -6.18 16.81
CA GLY A 10 4.69 -6.95 17.90
C GLY A 10 3.61 -7.90 17.40
N ALA A 11 2.55 -8.10 18.17
CA ALA A 11 1.43 -8.93 17.74
C ALA A 11 0.63 -8.25 16.62
N SER A 12 0.18 -9.03 15.65
CA SER A 12 -0.73 -8.54 14.61
C SER A 12 -2.03 -8.02 15.24
N LEU A 13 -2.41 -6.80 14.85
CA LEU A 13 -3.60 -6.10 15.27
C LEU A 13 -4.71 -6.19 14.21
N ASP A 14 -4.37 -6.48 12.95
CA ASP A 14 -5.34 -6.73 11.87
C ASP A 14 -4.97 -8.00 11.10
N SER A 15 -5.69 -9.09 11.41
CA SER A 15 -5.48 -10.42 10.81
C SER A 15 -5.57 -10.50 9.28
N ARG A 16 -5.96 -9.41 8.60
CA ARG A 16 -6.10 -9.37 7.14
C ARG A 16 -4.82 -8.88 6.45
N VAL A 17 -3.98 -8.11 7.14
CA VAL A 17 -2.88 -7.37 6.50
C VAL A 17 -1.65 -7.32 7.39
N ASP A 18 -0.48 -7.54 6.79
CA ASP A 18 0.81 -7.39 7.48
C ASP A 18 1.30 -5.92 7.50
N GLY A 19 0.61 -5.05 6.75
CA GLY A 19 0.93 -3.63 6.74
C GLY A 19 0.08 -2.84 5.74
N ILE A 20 0.05 -1.52 5.95
CA ILE A 20 -0.68 -0.58 5.10
C ILE A 20 0.25 0.52 4.61
N VAL A 21 0.14 0.85 3.33
CA VAL A 21 0.74 2.04 2.73
C VAL A 21 -0.35 3.03 2.40
N VAL A 22 -0.23 4.24 2.95
CA VAL A 22 -1.04 5.39 2.55
C VAL A 22 -0.17 6.33 1.74
N ALA A 23 -0.54 6.57 0.49
CA ALA A 23 0.12 7.55 -0.36
C ALA A 23 -0.87 8.59 -0.86
N ILE A 24 -0.52 9.86 -0.65
CA ILE A 24 -1.29 11.03 -1.06
C ILE A 24 -0.41 11.78 -2.06
N ASN A 25 -0.77 11.72 -3.34
CA ASN A 25 -0.07 12.48 -4.38
C ASN A 25 -0.69 13.87 -4.51
N ALA A 26 -0.32 14.78 -3.61
CA ALA A 26 -0.75 16.17 -3.65
C ALA A 26 0.06 17.00 -4.66
N ALA A 27 0.16 16.51 -5.90
CA ALA A 27 0.92 17.12 -6.97
C ALA A 27 0.18 17.01 -8.31
N PRO A 28 0.46 17.91 -9.27
CA PRO A 28 -0.15 17.87 -10.60
C PRO A 28 0.49 16.84 -11.53
N GLU A 29 1.62 16.24 -11.15
CA GLU A 29 2.27 15.17 -11.93
C GLU A 29 1.95 13.78 -11.38
N SER A 30 2.05 12.78 -12.25
CA SER A 30 2.09 11.39 -11.79
C SER A 30 3.38 11.10 -11.05
N ARG A 31 3.31 10.22 -10.04
CA ARG A 31 4.47 9.80 -9.24
C ARG A 31 4.54 8.28 -9.18
N THR A 32 5.74 7.72 -9.27
CA THR A 32 5.96 6.28 -9.11
C THR A 32 6.72 6.03 -7.81
N LEU A 33 6.19 5.14 -6.99
CA LEU A 33 6.82 4.64 -5.77
C LEU A 33 7.59 3.36 -6.13
N GLN A 34 8.89 3.35 -5.82
CA GLN A 34 9.78 2.21 -6.08
C GLN A 34 10.17 1.46 -4.79
N ASP A 35 9.88 2.03 -3.62
CA ASP A 35 10.28 1.51 -2.31
C ASP A 35 9.65 0.15 -1.98
N PHE A 36 8.59 -0.23 -2.71
CA PHE A 36 7.82 -1.45 -2.52
C PHE A 36 8.05 -2.49 -3.62
N ALA A 37 9.04 -2.28 -4.50
CA ALA A 37 9.39 -3.25 -5.52
C ALA A 37 9.73 -4.61 -4.89
N GLY A 38 9.22 -5.70 -5.49
CA GLY A 38 9.33 -7.05 -4.95
C GLY A 38 8.33 -7.39 -3.83
N THR A 39 7.50 -6.45 -3.40
CA THR A 39 6.35 -6.72 -2.53
C THR A 39 5.06 -6.78 -3.33
N SER A 40 4.08 -7.54 -2.86
CA SER A 40 2.78 -7.73 -3.54
C SER A 40 1.68 -6.90 -2.90
N LEU A 41 1.85 -5.58 -2.92
CA LEU A 41 0.82 -4.64 -2.45
C LEU A 41 -0.46 -4.76 -3.29
N GLN A 42 -1.60 -4.63 -2.64
CA GLN A 42 -2.92 -4.64 -3.29
C GLN A 42 -3.67 -3.36 -2.98
N LEU A 43 -4.41 -2.81 -3.95
CA LEU A 43 -5.30 -1.69 -3.71
C LEU A 43 -6.40 -2.12 -2.73
N SER A 44 -6.72 -1.29 -1.72
CA SER A 44 -7.79 -1.62 -0.78
C SER A 44 -9.11 -1.92 -1.52
N ALA A 45 -9.82 -2.96 -1.09
CA ALA A 45 -11.08 -3.40 -1.71
C ALA A 45 -12.14 -2.29 -1.76
N ILE A 46 -12.13 -1.37 -0.79
CA ILE A 46 -13.02 -0.20 -0.74
C ILE A 46 -12.75 0.71 -1.95
N GLN A 47 -11.49 0.97 -2.26
CA GLN A 47 -11.10 1.82 -3.39
C GLN A 47 -11.30 1.12 -4.73
N GLN A 48 -11.14 -0.21 -4.79
CA GLN A 48 -11.49 -1.00 -5.97
C GLN A 48 -13.00 -0.95 -6.26
N ALA A 49 -13.85 -1.10 -5.23
CA ALA A 49 -15.30 -1.10 -5.38
C ALA A 49 -15.87 0.25 -5.86
N ALA A 50 -15.19 1.35 -5.58
CA ALA A 50 -15.55 2.67 -6.09
C ALA A 50 -15.22 2.87 -7.59
N GLY A 51 -14.39 2.01 -8.18
CA GLY A 51 -14.03 2.05 -9.60
C GLY A 51 -13.45 3.41 -10.02
N ASP A 52 -13.98 3.96 -11.11
CA ASP A 52 -13.57 5.25 -11.68
C ASP A 52 -13.87 6.45 -10.77
N ARG A 53 -14.77 6.31 -9.80
CA ARG A 53 -15.12 7.34 -8.80
C ARG A 53 -14.19 7.33 -7.59
N SER A 54 -13.25 6.41 -7.53
CA SER A 54 -12.28 6.30 -6.44
C SER A 54 -11.27 7.45 -6.44
N LEU A 55 -10.80 7.85 -5.27
CA LEU A 55 -9.61 8.71 -5.15
C LEU A 55 -8.32 8.03 -5.66
N ALA A 56 -8.34 6.70 -5.84
CA ALA A 56 -7.28 5.91 -6.44
C ALA A 56 -7.58 5.54 -7.91
N SER A 57 -8.56 6.18 -8.54
CA SER A 57 -8.86 5.95 -9.95
C SER A 57 -7.62 6.20 -10.81
N GLY A 58 -7.24 5.23 -11.64
CA GLY A 58 -6.05 5.28 -12.49
C GLY A 58 -4.74 4.87 -11.81
N VAL A 59 -4.74 4.48 -10.53
CA VAL A 59 -3.55 3.91 -9.88
C VAL A 59 -3.19 2.57 -10.53
N GLN A 60 -1.89 2.36 -10.74
CA GLN A 60 -1.35 1.14 -11.31
C GLN A 60 -0.40 0.49 -10.30
N VAL A 61 -0.61 -0.79 -10.02
CA VAL A 61 0.35 -1.64 -9.30
C VAL A 61 0.94 -2.59 -10.34
N ALA A 62 2.22 -2.40 -10.66
CA ALA A 62 2.91 -3.20 -11.65
C ALA A 62 3.34 -4.55 -11.07
N ALA A 63 3.65 -5.51 -11.95
CA ALA A 63 4.07 -6.85 -11.55
C ALA A 63 5.39 -6.88 -10.77
N ASP A 64 6.24 -5.86 -10.94
CA ASP A 64 7.48 -5.69 -10.17
C ASP A 64 7.25 -5.07 -8.79
N GLY A 65 6.01 -4.73 -8.43
CA GLY A 65 5.64 -4.09 -7.15
C GLY A 65 5.73 -2.56 -7.15
N SER A 66 6.16 -1.95 -8.26
CA SER A 66 6.12 -0.48 -8.37
C SER A 66 4.68 0.02 -8.44
N VAL A 67 4.43 1.18 -7.83
CA VAL A 67 3.09 1.78 -7.77
C VAL A 67 3.10 3.16 -8.40
N THR A 68 2.32 3.36 -9.47
CA THR A 68 2.16 4.67 -10.12
C THR A 68 0.84 5.32 -9.72
N LEU A 69 0.96 6.55 -9.22
CA LEU A 69 -0.11 7.40 -8.72
C LEU A 69 -0.39 8.53 -9.72
N PRO A 70 -1.63 8.71 -10.20
CA PRO A 70 -2.01 9.89 -10.97
C PRO A 70 -1.91 11.18 -10.15
N ALA A 71 -1.97 12.32 -10.85
CA ALA A 71 -2.07 13.63 -10.21
C ALA A 71 -3.25 13.70 -9.24
N TRP A 72 -3.07 14.37 -8.10
CA TRP A 72 -4.12 14.60 -7.09
C TRP A 72 -4.87 13.35 -6.61
N SER A 73 -4.15 12.23 -6.45
CA SER A 73 -4.73 10.95 -6.02
C SER A 73 -4.45 10.62 -4.55
N VAL A 74 -5.30 9.78 -3.98
CA VAL A 74 -5.11 9.17 -2.66
C VAL A 74 -5.28 7.67 -2.78
N VAL A 75 -4.28 6.92 -2.33
CA VAL A 75 -4.32 5.46 -2.34
C VAL A 75 -4.04 4.88 -0.96
N VAL A 76 -4.78 3.82 -0.65
CA VAL A 76 -4.53 2.90 0.45
C VAL A 76 -4.18 1.55 -0.18
N LEU A 77 -2.95 1.11 0.02
CA LEU A 77 -2.47 -0.20 -0.39
C LEU A 77 -2.28 -1.06 0.85
N GLU A 78 -2.62 -2.33 0.72
CA GLU A 78 -2.58 -3.33 1.78
C GLU A 78 -1.55 -4.39 1.37
N LEU A 79 -0.74 -4.86 2.33
CA LEU A 79 0.07 -6.05 2.18
C LEU A 79 -0.72 -7.22 2.79
N PRO A 80 -1.36 -8.10 1.98
CA PRO A 80 -2.23 -9.13 2.53
C PRO A 80 -1.45 -10.09 3.43
N GLN A 81 -2.04 -10.41 4.59
CA GLN A 81 -1.48 -11.40 5.49
C GLN A 81 -1.75 -12.82 4.97
N GLY A 82 -0.75 -13.70 5.09
CA GLY A 82 -0.88 -15.12 4.77
C GLY A 82 -1.44 -15.94 5.93
N GLU A 83 -1.05 -17.22 6.00
CA GLU A 83 -1.43 -18.12 7.11
C GLU A 83 -0.92 -17.67 8.49
N SER A 84 0.16 -16.89 8.51
CA SER A 84 0.81 -16.36 9.70
C SER A 84 1.19 -14.90 9.49
N GLN A 85 1.37 -14.16 10.58
CA GLN A 85 1.90 -12.79 10.55
C GLN A 85 3.25 -12.75 9.82
N GLY A 86 3.34 -11.89 8.82
CA GLY A 86 4.51 -11.72 7.97
C GLY A 86 5.50 -10.67 8.46
N ALA A 87 6.41 -10.29 7.57
CA ALA A 87 7.45 -9.29 7.87
C ALA A 87 6.92 -7.86 7.96
N GLY A 88 5.80 -7.56 7.28
CA GLY A 88 5.18 -6.24 7.27
C GLY A 88 6.03 -5.14 6.64
N LEU A 89 5.96 -3.95 7.23
CA LEU A 89 6.59 -2.71 6.76
C LEU A 89 7.43 -2.09 7.90
N PRO A 90 8.54 -2.75 8.31
CA PRO A 90 9.24 -2.41 9.55
C PRO A 90 9.75 -0.96 9.55
N VAL A 91 9.62 -0.31 10.71
CA VAL A 91 10.12 1.05 10.92
C VAL A 91 11.65 1.06 10.82
N SER A 92 12.19 1.95 9.98
CA SER A 92 13.64 2.13 9.90
C SER A 92 14.21 2.75 11.18
N SER A 93 15.35 2.23 11.63
CA SER A 93 16.24 2.93 12.57
C SER A 93 16.63 4.29 11.99
N LYS A 94 16.77 5.31 12.85
CA LYS A 94 17.01 6.70 12.45
C LYS A 94 18.27 7.24 13.09
#